data_AF-A0A6A5K9F6-F1
#
_entry.id   AF-A0A6A5K9F6-F1
#
_cell.length_a   1.000
_cell.length_b   1.000
_cell.length_c   1.000
_cell.angle_alpha   90.00
_cell.angle_beta   90.00
_cell.angle_gamma   90.00
#
_symmetry.space_group_name_H-M   'P 1'
#
loop_
_entity.id
_entity.type
_entity.pdbx_description
1 polymer ?
#
loop_
_entity_poly.entity_id
_entity_poly.type
_entity_poly.pdbx_seq_one_letter_code
_entity_poly.pdbx_strand_id
1 'polypeptide(L)'
;MYSPYDQKPEVQTPIVPVTTVNTRWDNARKYRHRVQRSPQVDPGLDPSIQDVEQNAERWVRQLVLAMINLEDIKDTEQSSAVKMFLPEAYDSLLLEATCREIFLALIDRCKNGFRGPAQFNKALKPNRGLEADTNASCAERMQNVVNALLWNKRVCKDILFEDWKIRLLVNHPLAYDKEKDAQKGSNDQRKKRLEAEREKLRKTEDELLAYQSRLGS
;
A
#
# COMPACT_ATOMS: atom_id res chain seq x y z
N MET A 1 -63.16 15.41 41.33
CA MET A 1 -62.76 14.16 42.01
C MET A 1 -62.25 13.21 40.95
N TYR A 2 -60.93 13.09 40.78
CA TYR A 2 -60.29 12.20 39.81
C TYR A 2 -59.74 10.97 40.58
N SER A 3 -60.06 9.79 40.08
CA SER A 3 -59.75 8.48 40.70
C SER A 3 -58.24 8.15 40.59
N PRO A 4 -57.56 7.74 41.68
CA PRO A 4 -56.11 7.57 41.71
C PRO A 4 -55.61 6.13 41.42
N TYR A 5 -56.37 5.26 40.77
CA TYR A 5 -55.94 3.86 40.57
C TYR A 5 -56.06 3.39 39.13
N ASP A 6 -54.97 3.55 38.37
CA ASP A 6 -54.69 2.75 37.18
C ASP A 6 -53.17 2.77 36.87
N GLN A 7 -52.39 2.16 37.76
CA GLN A 7 -50.99 1.82 37.48
C GLN A 7 -50.91 0.32 37.19
N LYS A 8 -50.85 -0.04 35.91
CA LYS A 8 -50.51 -1.40 35.47
C LYS A 8 -49.06 -1.70 35.88
N PRO A 9 -48.77 -2.88 36.43
CA PRO A 9 -47.40 -3.24 36.79
C PRO A 9 -46.55 -3.39 35.53
N GLU A 10 -45.43 -2.66 35.49
CA GLU A 10 -44.37 -2.83 34.50
C GLU A 10 -43.79 -4.25 34.63
N VAL A 11 -44.02 -5.07 33.61
CA VAL A 11 -43.42 -6.40 33.51
C VAL A 11 -41.94 -6.21 33.20
N GLN A 12 -41.10 -6.29 34.23
CA GLN A 12 -39.64 -6.33 34.08
C GLN A 12 -39.26 -7.61 33.33
N THR A 13 -39.00 -7.49 32.03
CA THR A 13 -38.40 -8.58 31.26
C THR A 13 -36.98 -8.84 31.78
N PRO A 14 -36.64 -10.07 32.22
CA PRO A 14 -35.30 -10.37 32.69
C PRO A 14 -34.30 -10.16 31.56
N ILE A 15 -33.33 -9.27 31.79
CA ILE A 15 -32.20 -9.04 30.88
C ILE A 15 -31.31 -10.28 30.96
N VAL A 16 -31.50 -11.21 30.03
CA VAL A 16 -30.63 -12.37 29.89
C VAL A 16 -29.28 -11.86 29.33
N PRO A 17 -28.15 -12.08 30.02
CA PRO A 17 -26.86 -11.68 29.50
C PRO A 17 -26.60 -12.44 28.20
N VAL A 18 -26.51 -11.71 27.09
CA VAL A 18 -26.12 -12.24 25.79
C VAL A 18 -24.69 -12.74 25.93
N THR A 19 -24.55 -14.03 26.23
CA THR A 19 -23.27 -14.71 26.17
C THR A 19 -22.84 -14.69 24.72
N THR A 20 -21.86 -13.84 24.41
CA THR A 20 -21.27 -13.77 23.08
C THR A 20 -20.59 -15.10 22.80
N VAL A 21 -21.30 -15.97 22.09
CA VAL A 21 -20.79 -17.26 21.67
C VAL A 21 -19.66 -16.97 20.68
N ASN A 22 -18.41 -16.98 21.14
CA ASN A 22 -17.24 -16.86 20.27
C ASN A 22 -17.26 -18.03 19.29
N THR A 23 -17.76 -17.79 18.09
CA THR A 23 -17.88 -18.84 17.08
C THR A 23 -16.49 -19.17 16.52
N ARG A 24 -16.35 -20.35 15.89
CA ARG A 24 -15.13 -20.66 15.11
C ARG A 24 -14.84 -19.59 14.04
N TRP A 25 -15.89 -18.97 13.50
CA TRP A 25 -15.79 -17.85 12.55
C TRP A 25 -15.15 -16.62 13.19
N ASP A 26 -15.58 -16.22 14.39
CA ASP A 26 -15.00 -15.08 15.11
C ASP A 26 -13.52 -15.31 15.44
N ASN A 27 -13.18 -16.52 15.88
CA ASN A 27 -11.80 -16.90 16.17
C ASN A 27 -10.92 -16.85 14.93
N ALA A 28 -11.39 -17.37 13.79
CA ALA A 28 -10.67 -17.31 12.53
C ALA A 28 -10.48 -15.86 12.05
N ARG A 29 -11.52 -15.02 12.14
CA ARG A 29 -11.46 -13.60 11.79
C ARG A 29 -10.48 -12.84 12.69
N LYS A 30 -10.53 -13.06 14.02
CA LYS A 30 -9.57 -12.48 14.98
C LYS A 30 -8.15 -12.93 14.68
N TYR A 31 -7.93 -14.22 14.41
CA TYR A 31 -6.62 -14.76 14.07
C TYR A 31 -6.05 -14.12 12.78
N ARG A 32 -6.88 -13.95 11.75
CA ARG A 32 -6.48 -13.34 10.47
C ARG A 32 -6.11 -11.87 10.62
N HIS A 33 -6.83 -11.13 11.48
CA HIS A 33 -6.65 -9.70 11.67
C HIS A 33 -5.77 -9.31 12.85
N ARG A 34 -5.28 -10.25 13.67
CA ARG A 34 -4.44 -9.93 14.84
C ARG A 34 -3.16 -9.18 14.45
N VAL A 35 -2.65 -8.38 15.37
CA VAL A 35 -1.32 -7.79 15.27
C VAL A 35 -0.30 -8.91 15.41
N GLN A 36 0.69 -8.99 14.52
CA GLN A 36 1.81 -9.95 14.66
C GLN A 36 3.05 -9.30 15.28
N ARG A 37 3.19 -7.97 15.15
CA ARG A 37 4.29 -7.18 15.71
C ARG A 37 3.77 -5.85 16.21
N SER A 38 4.07 -5.52 17.46
CA SER A 38 3.76 -4.21 18.04
C SER A 38 4.45 -3.07 17.28
N PRO A 39 3.99 -1.82 17.43
CA PRO A 39 4.70 -0.65 16.95
C PRO A 39 6.14 -0.61 17.49
N GLN A 40 7.10 -0.16 16.67
CA GLN A 40 8.50 0.03 17.07
C GLN A 40 8.69 1.34 17.83
N VAL A 41 7.87 2.34 17.54
CA VAL A 41 7.74 3.56 18.33
C VAL A 41 6.53 3.38 19.23
N ASP A 42 6.69 3.63 20.52
CA ASP A 42 5.57 3.57 21.47
C ASP A 42 4.50 4.60 21.09
N PRO A 43 3.24 4.20 20.84
CA PRO A 43 2.16 5.13 20.52
C PRO A 43 1.96 6.22 21.58
N GLY A 44 2.23 5.92 22.86
CA GLY A 44 2.13 6.90 23.94
C GLY A 44 3.21 7.99 23.91
N LEU A 45 4.29 7.76 23.16
CA LEU A 45 5.42 8.69 23.01
C LEU A 45 5.40 9.45 21.67
N ASP A 46 4.44 9.16 20.80
CA ASP A 46 4.31 9.78 19.49
C ASP A 46 3.07 10.70 19.42
N PRO A 47 3.18 11.97 19.84
CA PRO A 47 2.06 12.90 19.80
C PRO A 47 1.58 13.20 18.37
N SER A 48 2.43 12.95 17.36
CA SER A 48 2.09 13.20 15.97
C SER A 48 0.98 12.28 15.46
N ILE A 49 0.68 11.17 16.13
CA ILE A 49 -0.49 10.33 15.82
C ILE A 49 -1.76 11.16 15.94
N GLN A 50 -1.93 11.89 17.04
CA GLN A 50 -3.11 12.72 17.29
C GLN A 50 -3.20 13.85 16.26
N ASP A 51 -2.08 14.52 15.97
CA ASP A 51 -2.03 15.60 14.98
C ASP A 51 -2.42 15.10 13.59
N VAL A 52 -1.93 13.94 13.17
CA VAL A 52 -2.27 13.33 11.87
C VAL A 52 -3.75 12.95 11.82
N GLU A 53 -4.32 12.39 12.88
CA GLU A 53 -5.75 12.06 12.96
C GLU A 53 -6.65 13.30 12.91
N GLN A 54 -6.32 14.35 13.64
CA GLN A 54 -7.07 15.61 13.63
C GLN A 54 -7.04 16.31 12.26
N ASN A 55 -6.01 16.04 11.46
CA ASN A 55 -5.82 16.59 10.12
C ASN A 55 -6.08 15.54 9.02
N ALA A 56 -6.93 14.55 9.27
CA ALA A 56 -7.15 13.42 8.35
C ALA A 56 -7.47 13.85 6.91
N GLU A 57 -8.45 14.74 6.71
CA GLU A 57 -8.85 15.18 5.37
C GLU A 57 -7.73 15.94 4.64
N ARG A 58 -6.89 16.69 5.37
CA ARG A 58 -5.70 17.34 4.78
C ARG A 58 -4.72 16.29 4.26
N TRP A 59 -4.45 15.24 5.02
CA TRP A 59 -3.53 14.18 4.60
C TRP A 59 -4.09 13.35 3.45
N VAL A 60 -5.38 13.01 3.48
CA VAL A 60 -6.06 12.32 2.36
C VAL A 60 -5.95 13.16 1.09
N ARG A 61 -6.19 14.48 1.17
CA ARG A 61 -6.01 15.38 0.02
C ARG A 61 -4.57 15.36 -0.51
N GLN A 62 -3.57 15.35 0.37
CA GLN A 62 -2.17 15.27 -0.04
C GLN A 62 -1.83 13.93 -0.71
N LEU A 63 -2.37 12.81 -0.21
CA LEU A 63 -2.22 11.49 -0.82
C LEU A 63 -2.83 11.48 -2.24
N VAL A 64 -4.03 12.04 -2.40
CA VAL A 64 -4.69 12.16 -3.71
C VAL A 64 -3.82 12.95 -4.69
N LEU A 65 -3.37 14.14 -4.29
CA LEU A 65 -2.49 14.99 -5.09
C LEU A 65 -1.18 14.28 -5.45
N ALA A 66 -0.59 13.56 -4.51
CA ALA A 66 0.63 12.78 -4.73
C ALA A 66 0.39 11.63 -5.73
N MET A 67 -0.75 10.94 -5.66
CA MET A 67 -1.07 9.85 -6.60
C MET A 67 -1.23 10.35 -8.04
N ILE A 68 -1.87 11.50 -8.24
CA ILE A 68 -2.10 12.07 -9.58
C ILE A 68 -0.96 12.95 -10.10
N ASN A 69 0.07 13.22 -9.28
CA ASN A 69 1.23 13.98 -9.73
C ASN A 69 1.95 13.25 -10.87
N LEU A 70 2.18 13.95 -11.98
CA LEU A 70 2.94 13.46 -13.13
C LEU A 70 4.21 14.27 -13.39
N GLU A 71 4.47 15.29 -12.57
CA GLU A 71 5.63 16.17 -12.70
C GLU A 71 6.82 15.63 -11.89
N ASP A 72 8.02 15.68 -12.48
CA ASP A 72 9.30 15.30 -11.84
C ASP A 72 9.32 13.89 -11.21
N ILE A 73 8.57 12.95 -11.79
CA ILE A 73 8.49 11.56 -11.33
C ILE A 73 9.67 10.69 -11.82
N LYS A 74 9.96 9.60 -11.10
CA LYS A 74 11.01 8.62 -11.41
C LYS A 74 10.70 7.72 -12.62
N ASP A 75 9.43 7.65 -12.99
CA ASP A 75 8.91 6.79 -14.05
C ASP A 75 9.12 7.43 -15.42
N THR A 76 9.32 6.60 -16.44
CA THR A 76 9.34 7.10 -17.81
C THR A 76 7.91 7.43 -18.26
N GLU A 77 7.76 8.47 -19.09
CA GLU A 77 6.47 8.91 -19.62
C GLU A 77 5.68 7.78 -20.30
N GLN A 78 6.38 6.85 -20.94
CA GLN A 78 5.78 5.72 -21.64
C GLN A 78 5.46 4.52 -20.74
N SER A 79 5.76 4.58 -19.45
CA SER A 79 5.51 3.48 -18.53
C SER A 79 4.01 3.22 -18.37
N SER A 80 3.63 1.94 -18.26
CA SER A 80 2.23 1.57 -18.01
C SER A 80 1.70 2.11 -16.67
N ALA A 81 2.59 2.40 -15.72
CA ALA A 81 2.22 3.01 -14.45
C ALA A 81 1.77 4.45 -14.68
N VAL A 82 2.53 5.28 -15.40
CA VAL A 82 2.17 6.66 -15.73
C VAL A 82 0.83 6.73 -16.48
N LYS A 83 0.63 5.86 -17.48
CA LYS A 83 -0.60 5.83 -18.29
C LYS A 83 -1.87 5.60 -17.47
N MET A 84 -1.77 4.92 -16.33
CA MET A 84 -2.91 4.66 -15.43
C MET A 84 -3.34 5.90 -14.63
N PHE A 85 -2.47 6.89 -14.48
CA PHE A 85 -2.72 8.11 -13.70
C PHE A 85 -2.82 9.37 -14.57
N LEU A 86 -2.92 9.22 -15.89
CA LEU A 86 -3.26 10.32 -16.79
C LEU A 86 -4.68 10.84 -16.46
N PRO A 87 -4.96 12.15 -16.67
CA PRO A 87 -6.32 12.65 -16.60
C PRO A 87 -7.27 11.77 -17.42
N GLU A 88 -8.47 11.52 -16.89
CA GLU A 88 -9.52 10.66 -17.49
C GLU A 88 -9.22 9.16 -17.53
N ALA A 89 -8.00 8.71 -17.23
CA ALA A 89 -7.65 7.28 -17.22
C ALA A 89 -7.97 6.58 -15.88
N TYR A 90 -8.04 7.33 -14.79
CA TYR A 90 -8.33 6.80 -13.45
C TYR A 90 -9.76 7.11 -13.00
N ASP A 91 -10.32 6.21 -12.19
CA ASP A 91 -11.55 6.46 -11.44
C ASP A 91 -11.22 7.29 -10.19
N SER A 92 -11.78 8.49 -10.10
CA SER A 92 -11.54 9.41 -8.99
C SER A 92 -12.07 8.90 -7.65
N LEU A 93 -13.19 8.16 -7.65
CA LEU A 93 -13.77 7.58 -6.43
C LEU A 93 -12.90 6.44 -5.92
N LEU A 94 -12.42 5.59 -6.82
CA LEU A 94 -11.47 4.53 -6.46
C LEU A 94 -10.19 5.15 -5.88
N LEU A 95 -9.62 6.16 -6.53
CA LEU A 95 -8.39 6.79 -6.10
C LEU A 95 -8.53 7.41 -4.70
N GLU A 96 -9.62 8.15 -4.45
CA GLU A 96 -9.89 8.70 -3.12
C GLU A 96 -10.09 7.59 -2.08
N ALA A 97 -10.83 6.52 -2.40
CA ALA A 97 -11.02 5.39 -1.52
C ALA A 97 -9.69 4.72 -1.16
N THR A 98 -8.80 4.50 -2.13
CA THR A 98 -7.45 3.99 -1.89
C THR A 98 -6.67 4.92 -0.95
N CYS A 99 -6.71 6.25 -1.16
CA CYS A 99 -6.04 7.20 -0.27
C CYS A 99 -6.58 7.15 1.17
N ARG A 100 -7.90 6.98 1.36
CA ARG A 100 -8.51 6.79 2.68
C ARG A 100 -8.05 5.49 3.34
N GLU A 101 -7.96 4.39 2.58
CA GLU A 101 -7.43 3.12 3.09
C GLU A 101 -5.94 3.21 3.47
N ILE A 102 -5.11 3.94 2.70
CA ILE A 102 -3.72 4.23 3.07
C ILE A 102 -3.67 4.96 4.41
N PHE A 103 -4.48 6.00 4.58
CA PHE A 103 -4.53 6.77 5.82
C PHE A 103 -4.90 5.89 7.02
N LEU A 104 -6.00 5.13 6.91
CA LEU A 104 -6.45 4.23 7.97
C LEU A 104 -5.41 3.15 8.30
N ALA A 105 -4.79 2.56 7.27
CA ALA A 105 -3.75 1.56 7.45
C ALA A 105 -2.51 2.13 8.13
N LEU A 106 -2.15 3.38 7.85
CA LEU A 106 -1.03 4.06 8.50
C LEU A 106 -1.30 4.33 9.98
N ILE A 107 -2.49 4.84 10.30
CA ILE A 107 -2.89 5.06 11.70
C ILE A 107 -2.93 3.74 12.48
N ASP A 108 -3.54 2.69 11.91
CA ASP A 108 -3.53 1.34 12.53
C ASP A 108 -2.10 0.84 12.72
N ARG A 109 -1.22 1.10 11.74
CA ARG A 109 0.18 0.70 11.82
C ARG A 109 0.93 1.39 12.96
N CYS A 110 0.72 2.68 13.17
CA CYS A 110 1.36 3.44 14.23
C CYS A 110 0.79 3.10 15.61
N LYS A 111 -0.53 2.91 15.73
CA LYS A 111 -1.18 2.62 17.02
C LYS A 111 -1.04 1.16 17.46
N ASN A 112 -1.25 0.23 16.53
CA ASN A 112 -1.43 -1.18 16.84
C ASN A 112 -0.28 -2.05 16.34
N GLY A 113 0.44 -1.62 15.31
CA GLY A 113 1.61 -2.32 14.81
C GLY A 113 1.38 -3.00 13.46
N PHE A 114 2.28 -3.91 13.08
CA PHE A 114 2.25 -4.56 11.77
C PHE A 114 1.41 -5.84 11.77
N ARG A 115 0.54 -5.94 10.75
CA ARG A 115 -0.30 -7.11 10.48
C ARG A 115 0.24 -7.95 9.32
N GLY A 116 1.19 -8.84 9.59
CA GLY A 116 1.69 -9.77 8.58
C GLY A 116 2.89 -10.63 9.03
N PRO A 117 3.35 -11.56 8.17
CA PRO A 117 4.54 -12.35 8.44
C PRO A 117 5.79 -11.48 8.55
N ALA A 118 6.67 -11.80 9.51
CA ALA A 118 7.85 -11.00 9.82
C ALA A 118 8.81 -10.81 8.64
N GLN A 119 8.89 -11.79 7.73
CA GLN A 119 9.74 -11.73 6.53
C GLN A 119 9.35 -10.60 5.55
N PHE A 120 8.11 -10.12 5.60
CA PHE A 120 7.65 -8.98 4.81
C PHE A 120 7.79 -7.64 5.56
N ASN A 121 8.17 -7.67 6.84
CA ASN A 121 8.34 -6.46 7.64
C ASN A 121 9.77 -5.95 7.54
N LYS A 122 10.05 -5.13 6.53
CA LYS A 122 11.40 -4.55 6.31
C LYS A 122 11.79 -3.52 7.36
N ALA A 123 10.82 -2.96 8.09
CA ALA A 123 11.06 -2.10 9.24
C ALA A 123 11.59 -2.83 10.48
N LEU A 124 11.81 -4.16 10.44
CA LEU A 124 12.52 -4.87 11.52
C LEU A 124 14.04 -4.80 11.37
N LYS A 125 14.51 -4.72 10.12
CA LYS A 125 15.94 -4.71 9.77
C LYS A 125 16.11 -3.79 8.56
N PRO A 126 15.99 -2.46 8.75
CA PRO A 126 16.12 -1.52 7.66
C PRO A 126 17.53 -1.58 7.07
N ASN A 127 17.65 -1.42 5.75
CA ASN A 127 18.95 -1.21 5.13
C ASN A 127 19.47 0.18 5.49
N ARG A 128 20.79 0.39 5.35
CA ARG A 128 21.42 1.71 5.55
C ARG A 128 20.69 2.81 4.76
N GLY A 129 20.33 3.89 5.46
CA GLY A 129 19.61 5.04 4.91
C GLY A 129 18.08 4.88 4.88
N LEU A 130 17.54 3.80 5.43
CA LEU A 130 16.09 3.52 5.53
C LEU A 130 15.65 3.37 7.00
N GLU A 131 16.45 3.83 7.94
CA GLU A 131 16.23 3.65 9.38
C GLU A 131 14.88 4.26 9.83
N ALA A 132 14.45 5.34 9.16
CA ALA A 132 13.14 5.98 9.35
C ALA A 132 11.96 5.01 9.15
N ASP A 133 12.08 3.96 8.33
CA ASP A 133 11.01 2.94 8.25
C ASP A 133 10.76 2.27 9.61
N THR A 134 11.77 2.24 10.49
CA THR A 134 11.69 1.64 11.84
C THR A 134 11.30 2.66 12.89
N ASN A 135 11.95 3.83 12.92
CA ASN A 135 11.88 4.77 14.04
C ASN A 135 11.15 6.09 13.75
N ALA A 136 10.64 6.29 12.54
CA ALA A 136 9.87 7.49 12.21
C ALA A 136 8.60 7.60 13.06
N SER A 137 8.29 8.83 13.45
CA SER A 137 6.98 9.22 13.98
C SER A 137 5.87 8.99 12.95
N CYS A 138 4.62 9.04 13.39
CA CYS A 138 3.46 8.91 12.52
C CYS A 138 3.45 9.97 11.41
N ALA A 139 3.73 11.24 11.76
CA ALA A 139 3.80 12.33 10.78
C ALA A 139 4.95 12.15 9.78
N GLU A 140 6.14 11.77 10.24
CA GLU A 140 7.27 11.51 9.35
C GLU A 140 6.98 10.32 8.42
N ARG A 141 6.39 9.25 8.95
CA ARG A 141 5.97 8.09 8.16
C ARG A 141 4.91 8.44 7.12
N MET A 142 3.93 9.28 7.46
CA MET A 142 2.93 9.80 6.53
C MET A 142 3.61 10.58 5.40
N GLN A 143 4.54 11.47 5.73
CA GLN A 143 5.29 12.21 4.73
C GLN A 143 6.12 11.28 3.81
N ASN A 144 6.73 10.24 4.37
CA ASN A 144 7.46 9.24 3.58
C ASN A 144 6.55 8.47 2.61
N VAL A 145 5.32 8.14 3.03
CA VAL A 145 4.30 7.53 2.15
C VAL A 145 3.89 8.50 1.04
N VAL A 146 3.59 9.76 1.38
CA VAL A 146 3.27 10.81 0.40
C VAL A 146 4.40 10.94 -0.62
N ASN A 147 5.65 11.01 -0.18
CA ASN A 147 6.81 11.10 -1.07
C ASN A 147 6.95 9.87 -1.99
N ALA A 148 6.74 8.66 -1.46
CA ALA A 148 6.79 7.44 -2.28
C ALA A 148 5.73 7.47 -3.40
N LEU A 149 4.52 7.96 -3.11
CA LEU A 149 3.45 8.10 -4.10
C LEU A 149 3.71 9.25 -5.08
N LEU A 150 4.22 10.37 -4.57
CA LEU A 150 4.50 11.58 -5.34
C LEU A 150 5.48 11.30 -6.48
N TRP A 151 6.57 10.59 -6.16
CA TRP A 151 7.69 10.41 -7.08
C TRP A 151 7.65 9.11 -7.88
N ASN A 152 6.84 8.10 -7.48
CA ASN A 152 6.90 6.76 -8.07
C ASN A 152 5.50 6.20 -8.38
N LYS A 153 5.08 6.32 -9.64
CA LYS A 153 3.78 5.81 -10.12
C LYS A 153 3.71 4.29 -10.09
N ARG A 154 4.84 3.58 -10.11
CA ARG A 154 4.83 2.11 -9.89
C ARG A 154 4.38 1.75 -8.47
N VAL A 155 4.70 2.59 -7.47
CA VAL A 155 4.16 2.43 -6.12
C VAL A 155 2.65 2.66 -6.14
N CYS A 156 2.19 3.74 -6.77
CA CYS A 156 0.76 4.04 -6.90
C CYS A 156 -0.02 2.90 -7.57
N LYS A 157 0.51 2.35 -8.67
CA LYS A 157 -0.10 1.23 -9.40
C LYS A 157 -0.23 -0.03 -8.54
N ASP A 158 0.80 -0.36 -7.75
CA ASP A 158 0.81 -1.56 -6.91
C ASP A 158 -0.29 -1.52 -5.84
N ILE A 159 -0.62 -0.35 -5.30
CA ILE A 159 -1.55 -0.23 -4.18
C ILE A 159 -3.00 0.01 -4.59
N LEU A 160 -3.26 0.42 -5.84
CA LEU A 160 -4.59 0.84 -6.30
C LEU A 160 -5.65 -0.26 -6.17
N PHE A 161 -5.23 -1.53 -6.27
CA PHE A 161 -6.13 -2.69 -6.24
C PHE A 161 -5.74 -3.75 -5.22
N GLU A 162 -4.71 -3.52 -4.39
CA GLU A 162 -4.18 -4.52 -3.47
C GLU A 162 -3.93 -3.95 -2.06
N ASP A 163 -4.89 -4.14 -1.14
CA ASP A 163 -4.78 -3.69 0.26
C ASP A 163 -3.54 -4.22 0.99
N TRP A 164 -3.09 -5.42 0.62
CA TRP A 164 -1.87 -5.97 1.18
C TRP A 164 -0.65 -5.10 0.87
N LYS A 165 -0.60 -4.52 -0.34
CA LYS A 165 0.47 -3.60 -0.74
C LYS A 165 0.39 -2.27 0.00
N ILE A 166 -0.82 -1.78 0.28
CA ILE A 166 -1.02 -0.62 1.17
C ILE A 166 -0.36 -0.89 2.53
N ARG A 167 -0.63 -2.05 3.14
CA ARG A 167 -0.05 -2.42 4.45
C ARG A 167 1.48 -2.50 4.43
N LEU A 168 2.07 -2.96 3.32
CA LEU A 168 3.52 -2.97 3.16
C LEU A 168 4.07 -1.55 3.00
N LEU A 169 3.44 -0.74 2.15
CA LEU A 169 3.82 0.66 1.91
C LEU A 169 3.83 1.47 3.21
N VAL A 170 2.74 1.46 3.99
CA VAL A 170 2.69 2.24 5.24
C VAL A 170 3.63 1.70 6.31
N ASN A 171 3.99 0.42 6.25
CA ASN A 171 4.91 -0.19 7.20
C ASN A 171 6.38 0.18 6.94
N HIS A 172 6.80 0.30 5.67
CA HIS A 172 8.18 0.60 5.30
C HIS A 172 8.25 1.38 3.97
N PRO A 173 7.76 2.63 3.95
CA PRO A 173 7.63 3.40 2.70
C PRO A 173 8.94 3.56 1.93
N LEU A 174 10.05 3.77 2.64
CA LEU A 174 11.36 4.01 2.00
C LEU A 174 11.90 2.73 1.35
N ALA A 175 11.83 1.61 2.07
CA ALA A 175 12.21 0.32 1.52
C ALA A 175 11.30 -0.10 0.36
N TYR A 176 10.00 0.16 0.46
CA TYR A 176 9.02 -0.15 -0.59
C TYR A 176 9.33 0.60 -1.90
N ASP A 177 9.59 1.90 -1.80
CA ASP A 177 9.99 2.73 -2.95
C ASP A 177 11.34 2.28 -3.53
N LYS A 178 12.35 2.04 -2.68
CA LYS A 178 13.68 1.56 -3.12
C LYS A 178 13.61 0.21 -3.85
N GLU A 179 12.73 -0.69 -3.43
CA GLU A 179 12.52 -1.95 -4.14
C GLU A 179 12.02 -1.75 -5.57
N LYS A 180 11.16 -0.75 -5.79
CA LYS A 180 10.71 -0.42 -7.15
C LYS A 180 11.87 0.06 -8.00
N ASP A 181 12.78 0.86 -7.45
CA ASP A 181 13.96 1.30 -8.19
C ASP A 181 14.89 0.13 -8.55
N ALA A 182 15.10 -0.81 -7.63
CA ALA A 182 15.85 -2.04 -7.92
C ALA A 182 15.17 -2.92 -9.00
N GLN A 183 13.84 -3.06 -8.95
CA GLN A 183 13.06 -3.81 -9.94
C GLN A 183 13.15 -3.17 -11.34
N LYS A 184 13.20 -1.84 -11.44
CA LYS A 184 13.44 -1.11 -12.71
C LYS A 184 14.74 -1.57 -13.35
N GLY A 185 15.84 -1.49 -12.60
CA GLY A 185 17.16 -1.83 -13.10
C GLY A 185 17.25 -3.29 -13.56
N SER A 186 16.64 -4.21 -12.82
CA SER A 186 16.58 -5.62 -13.20
C SER A 186 15.79 -5.85 -14.49
N ASN A 187 14.63 -5.21 -14.62
CA ASN A 187 13.79 -5.32 -15.82
C ASN A 187 14.45 -4.69 -17.05
N ASP A 188 15.12 -3.55 -16.90
CA ASP A 188 15.85 -2.90 -17.98
C ASP A 188 17.03 -3.75 -18.48
N GLN A 189 17.77 -4.38 -17.57
CA GLN A 189 18.83 -5.33 -17.93
C GLN A 189 18.28 -6.57 -18.63
N ARG A 190 17.13 -7.10 -18.19
CA ARG A 190 16.45 -8.22 -18.85
C ARG A 190 16.00 -7.83 -20.26
N LYS A 191 15.43 -6.63 -20.44
CA LYS A 191 15.00 -6.11 -21.75
C LYS A 191 16.18 -6.01 -22.72
N LYS A 192 17.29 -5.40 -22.30
CA LYS A 192 18.51 -5.28 -23.12
C LYS A 192 19.06 -6.64 -23.55
N ARG A 193 19.06 -7.63 -22.66
CA ARG A 193 19.49 -9.00 -23.00
C ARG A 193 18.61 -9.64 -24.08
N LEU A 194 17.30 -9.52 -23.94
CA LEU A 194 16.35 -10.05 -24.93
C LEU A 194 16.47 -9.34 -26.28
N GLU A 195 16.69 -8.03 -26.29
CA GLU A 195 16.92 -7.27 -27.53
C GLU A 195 18.20 -7.70 -28.24
N ALA A 196 19.29 -7.87 -27.49
CA ALA A 196 20.56 -8.37 -28.04
C ALA A 196 20.45 -9.81 -28.58
N GLU A 197 19.67 -10.67 -27.92
CA GLU A 197 19.40 -12.03 -28.37
C GLU A 197 18.57 -12.05 -29.66
N ARG A 198 17.51 -11.23 -29.75
CA ARG A 198 16.71 -11.06 -30.97
C ARG A 198 17.53 -10.55 -32.14
N GLU A 199 18.44 -9.60 -31.90
CA GLU A 199 19.34 -9.08 -32.92
C GLU A 199 20.28 -10.16 -33.44
N LYS A 200 20.82 -11.01 -32.56
CA LYS A 200 21.67 -12.14 -32.96
C LYS A 200 20.88 -13.16 -33.78
N LEU A 201 19.68 -13.52 -33.35
CA LEU A 201 18.80 -14.44 -34.08
C LEU A 201 18.50 -13.92 -35.49
N ARG A 202 18.15 -12.64 -35.61
CA ARG A 202 17.89 -12.01 -36.92
C ARG A 202 19.13 -12.08 -37.83
N LYS A 203 20.32 -11.78 -37.31
CA LYS A 203 21.57 -11.89 -38.09
C LYS A 203 21.84 -13.32 -38.55
N THR A 204 21.63 -14.30 -37.67
CA THR A 204 21.80 -15.71 -38.02
C THR A 204 20.78 -16.16 -39.07
N GLU A 205 19.52 -15.71 -38.99
CA GLU A 205 18.50 -15.95 -40.02
C GLU A 205 18.91 -15.35 -41.37
N ASP A 206 19.36 -14.09 -41.38
CA ASP A 206 19.83 -13.40 -42.59
C ASP A 206 21.04 -14.11 -43.22
N GLU A 207 22.00 -14.57 -42.41
CA GLU A 207 23.16 -15.35 -42.86
C GLU A 207 22.77 -16.71 -43.44
N LEU A 208 21.83 -17.43 -42.81
CA LEU A 208 21.32 -18.71 -43.31
C LEU A 208 20.59 -18.54 -44.65
N LEU A 209 19.77 -17.49 -44.80
CA LEU A 209 19.10 -17.17 -46.06
C LEU A 209 20.11 -16.84 -47.16
N ALA A 210 21.17 -16.09 -46.84
CA ALA A 210 22.24 -15.77 -47.78
C ALA A 210 23.07 -17.02 -48.18
N TYR A 211 23.23 -17.99 -47.29
CA TYR A 211 23.91 -19.24 -47.61
C TYR A 211 23.07 -20.14 -48.52
N GLN A 212 21.76 -20.26 -48.25
CA GLN A 212 20.83 -21.04 -49.08
C GLN A 212 20.75 -20.51 -50.51
N SER A 213 20.73 -19.18 -50.70
CA SER A 213 20.70 -18.59 -52.04
C SER A 213 21.97 -18.88 -52.85
N ARG A 214 23.14 -18.98 -52.19
CA ARG A 214 24.42 -19.32 -52.84
C ARG A 214 24.53 -20.79 -53.25
N LEU A 215 23.86 -21.71 -52.55
CA LEU A 215 23.88 -23.14 -52.88
C LEU A 215 22.84 -23.53 -53.95
N GLY A 216 21.78 -22.73 -54.12
CA GLY A 216 20.75 -22.94 -55.13
C GLY A 216 21.03 -22.28 -56.49
N SER A 217 22.19 -21.64 -56.65
CA SER A 217 22.68 -21.02 -57.90
C SER A 217 23.79 -21.86 -58.50
#